data_AF-A0A925D7V1-F1
#
_entry.id   AF-A0A925D7V1-F1
#
_cell.length_a   1.000
_cell.length_b   1.000
_cell.length_c   1.000
_cell.angle_alpha   90.00
_cell.angle_beta   90.00
_cell.angle_gamma   90.00
#
_symmetry.space_group_name_H-M   'P 1'
#
loop_
_entity.id
_entity.type
_entity.pdbx_description
1 polymer ?
#
loop_
_entity_poly.entity_id
_entity_poly.type
_entity_poly.pdbx_seq_one_letter_code
_entity_poly.pdbx_strand_id
1 'polypeptide(L)'
;MNPPPRRLIRSLAALATEVAVRLEGSLATGCSRLEAARSSLQAALGREFPAAECADMLSHAMVASIPLVLARKDVFEVAARWLLVPAQPWERLVLEEVFAASGILGDEDSLRWLTPAEIKQVLSTEYSVLSTTHLFENFLAEHHRLHRKRGGVFYTPPELVQFTCRRVHQDLREEFGLQRGLAETTILDPAAGTGAFLLGAIEVIRAEFNPAENWNQYVAQHLLSHLHGIEIIPAACLAAQLNIVLKLADTGFDVQQPGRIRVELGNTLADGADSRLEISDLKLSQISNLKS
;
A
#
# COMPACT_ATOMS: atom_id res chain seq x y z
N MET A 1 -19.08 -13.73 -0.66
CA MET A 1 -18.39 -13.20 0.53
C MET A 1 -19.32 -12.21 1.23
N ASN A 2 -19.42 -12.24 2.56
CA ASN A 2 -20.24 -11.30 3.31
C ASN A 2 -19.48 -9.97 3.47
N PRO A 3 -20.14 -8.81 3.26
CA PRO A 3 -19.52 -7.51 3.52
C PRO A 3 -19.16 -7.40 5.01
N PRO A 4 -18.14 -6.62 5.38
CA PRO A 4 -17.82 -6.40 6.78
C PRO A 4 -19.01 -5.77 7.51
N PRO A 5 -19.15 -6.01 8.82
CA PRO A 5 -20.27 -5.48 9.58
C PRO A 5 -20.31 -3.96 9.47
N ARG A 6 -21.44 -3.37 9.08
CA ARG A 6 -21.63 -1.89 9.02
C ARG A 6 -21.21 -1.18 10.31
N ARG A 7 -21.31 -1.87 11.45
CA ARG A 7 -20.88 -1.35 12.75
C ARG A 7 -19.35 -1.16 12.81
N LEU A 8 -18.57 -2.09 12.28
CA LEU A 8 -17.10 -1.99 12.24
C LEU A 8 -16.66 -0.79 11.39
N ILE A 9 -17.24 -0.62 10.21
CA ILE A 9 -16.87 0.49 9.31
C ILE A 9 -17.18 1.84 9.97
N ARG A 10 -18.33 1.97 10.63
CA ARG A 10 -18.67 3.18 11.39
C ARG A 10 -17.74 3.44 12.57
N SER A 11 -17.34 2.39 13.30
CA SER A 11 -16.37 2.51 14.40
C SER A 11 -15.01 2.99 13.89
N LEU A 12 -14.53 2.45 12.76
CA LEU A 12 -13.30 2.92 12.13
C LEU A 12 -13.44 4.38 11.66
N ALA A 13 -14.57 4.76 11.06
CA ALA A 13 -14.83 6.14 10.64
C ALA A 13 -14.84 7.13 11.81
N ALA A 14 -15.47 6.77 12.93
CA ALA A 14 -15.46 7.56 14.15
C ALA A 14 -14.04 7.74 14.68
N LEU A 15 -13.27 6.64 14.76
CA LEU A 15 -11.87 6.68 15.17
C LEU A 15 -11.03 7.58 14.25
N ALA A 16 -11.22 7.49 12.94
CA ALA A 16 -10.51 8.36 11.98
C ALA A 16 -10.83 9.84 12.20
N THR A 17 -12.08 10.17 12.53
CA THR A 17 -12.46 11.55 12.85
C THR A 17 -11.77 12.03 14.13
N GLU A 18 -11.77 11.21 15.19
CA GLU A 18 -11.13 11.55 16.47
C GLU A 18 -9.60 11.70 16.35
N VAL A 19 -8.95 10.79 15.62
CA VAL A 19 -7.52 10.84 15.34
C VAL A 19 -7.16 12.09 14.52
N ALA A 20 -7.97 12.44 13.51
CA ALA A 20 -7.73 13.63 12.69
C ALA A 20 -7.77 14.91 13.53
N VAL A 21 -8.76 15.06 14.42
CA VAL A 21 -8.85 16.22 15.33
C VAL A 21 -7.60 16.35 16.21
N ARG A 22 -7.09 15.23 16.75
CA ARG A 22 -5.86 15.25 17.56
C ARG A 22 -4.63 15.62 16.74
N LEU A 23 -4.49 15.06 15.54
CA LEU A 23 -3.39 15.36 14.61
C LEU A 23 -3.39 16.83 14.20
N GLU A 24 -4.56 17.39 13.87
CA GLU A 24 -4.70 18.81 13.51
C GLU A 24 -4.30 19.72 14.68
N GLY A 25 -4.75 19.40 15.90
CA GLY A 25 -4.35 20.13 17.10
C GLY A 25 -2.84 20.12 17.32
N SER A 26 -2.19 18.97 17.16
CA SER A 26 -0.73 18.86 17.28
C SER A 26 0.03 19.59 16.16
N LEU A 27 -0.48 19.56 14.92
CA LEU A 27 0.05 20.37 13.82
C LEU A 27 -0.05 21.87 14.12
N ALA A 28 -1.16 22.32 14.69
CA ALA A 28 -1.36 23.73 15.06
C ALA A 28 -0.37 24.19 16.15
N THR A 29 0.12 23.27 16.98
CA THR A 29 1.15 23.55 18.00
C THR A 29 2.59 23.42 17.51
N GLY A 30 2.81 23.16 16.22
CA GLY A 30 4.15 23.05 15.63
C GLY A 30 4.86 21.73 15.92
N CYS A 31 4.13 20.61 15.99
CA CYS A 31 4.73 19.30 16.19
C CYS A 31 5.67 18.94 15.01
N SER A 32 6.98 18.90 15.28
CA SER A 32 8.01 18.68 14.25
C SER A 32 7.85 17.37 13.46
N ARG A 33 7.43 16.28 14.13
CA ARG A 33 7.19 14.97 13.49
C ARG A 33 6.05 15.06 12.47
N LEU A 34 4.99 15.80 12.80
CA LEU A 34 3.86 16.03 11.89
C LEU A 34 4.18 17.06 10.81
N GLU A 35 4.99 18.08 11.09
CA GLU A 35 5.45 19.03 10.05
C GLU A 35 6.34 18.34 9.00
N ALA A 36 7.21 17.42 9.43
CA ALA A 36 8.01 16.60 8.53
C ALA A 36 7.13 15.68 7.67
N ALA A 37 6.12 15.04 8.28
CA ALA A 37 5.14 14.23 7.56
C ALA A 37 4.36 15.07 6.53
N ARG A 38 3.87 16.25 6.93
CA ARG A 38 3.15 17.18 6.06
C ARG A 38 4.00 17.63 4.88
N SER A 39 5.25 18.06 5.14
CA SER A 39 6.19 18.48 4.11
C SER A 39 6.48 17.35 3.11
N SER A 40 6.63 16.13 3.61
CA SER A 40 6.84 14.95 2.77
C SER A 40 5.63 14.62 1.89
N LEU A 41 4.40 14.69 2.43
CA LEU A 41 3.16 14.52 1.66
C LEU A 41 2.99 15.60 0.59
N GLN A 42 3.21 16.88 0.92
CA GLN A 42 3.12 17.98 -0.04
C GLN A 42 4.09 17.79 -1.20
N ALA A 43 5.31 17.37 -0.88
CA ALA A 43 6.34 17.16 -1.87
C ALA A 43 6.06 15.90 -2.74
N ALA A 44 5.41 14.87 -2.20
CA ALA A 44 4.98 13.69 -2.97
C ALA A 44 3.78 14.00 -3.89
N LEU A 45 2.82 14.80 -3.42
CA LEU A 45 1.61 15.15 -4.16
C LEU A 45 1.78 16.36 -5.09
N GLY A 46 2.93 17.03 -5.05
CA GLY A 46 3.24 18.20 -5.86
C GLY A 46 2.35 19.41 -5.56
N ARG A 47 1.81 19.53 -4.34
CA ARG A 47 0.94 20.64 -3.96
C ARG A 47 0.96 20.92 -2.47
N GLU A 48 0.67 22.17 -2.11
CA GLU A 48 0.43 22.54 -0.72
C GLU A 48 -1.03 22.30 -0.30
N PHE A 49 -1.22 22.07 1.00
CA PHE A 49 -2.54 21.92 1.61
C PHE A 49 -2.49 22.31 3.09
N PRO A 50 -3.63 22.70 3.70
CA PRO A 50 -3.71 23.11 5.11
C PRO A 50 -3.49 21.95 6.09
N ALA A 51 -3.28 22.29 7.37
CA ALA A 51 -3.07 21.31 8.44
C ALA A 51 -4.24 20.32 8.58
N ALA A 52 -5.49 20.80 8.47
CA ALA A 52 -6.69 19.96 8.50
C ALA A 52 -6.66 18.85 7.44
N GLU A 53 -6.32 19.20 6.20
CA GLU A 53 -6.24 18.23 5.10
C GLU A 53 -5.12 17.22 5.31
N CYS A 54 -3.97 17.66 5.85
CA CYS A 54 -2.88 16.76 6.24
C CYS A 54 -3.30 15.78 7.35
N ALA A 55 -3.97 16.29 8.38
CA ALA A 55 -4.45 15.51 9.52
C ALA A 55 -5.46 14.46 9.08
N ASP A 56 -6.38 14.83 8.18
CA ASP A 56 -7.29 13.89 7.54
C ASP A 56 -6.52 12.78 6.81
N MET A 57 -5.61 13.13 5.89
CA MET A 57 -4.85 12.13 5.11
C MET A 57 -4.10 11.13 6.01
N LEU A 58 -3.40 11.62 7.03
CA LEU A 58 -2.64 10.80 7.97
C LEU A 58 -3.57 9.90 8.80
N SER A 59 -4.66 10.47 9.32
CA SER A 59 -5.65 9.72 10.09
C SER A 59 -6.25 8.56 9.31
N HIS A 60 -6.66 8.82 8.06
CA HIS A 60 -7.21 7.78 7.20
C HIS A 60 -6.17 6.69 6.91
N ALA A 61 -4.93 7.06 6.62
CA ALA A 61 -3.86 6.09 6.38
C ALA A 61 -3.59 5.22 7.61
N MET A 62 -3.59 5.80 8.82
CA MET A 62 -3.46 5.06 10.08
C MET A 62 -4.61 4.09 10.25
N VAL A 63 -5.85 4.60 10.26
CA VAL A 63 -7.02 3.79 10.61
C VAL A 63 -7.31 2.71 9.58
N ALA A 64 -7.11 3.00 8.29
CA ALA A 64 -7.33 2.02 7.24
C ALA A 64 -6.28 0.88 7.26
N SER A 65 -5.10 1.12 7.83
CA SER A 65 -4.03 0.12 7.94
C SER A 65 -4.24 -0.84 9.11
N ILE A 66 -4.93 -0.42 10.18
CA ILE A 66 -5.17 -1.22 11.40
C ILE A 66 -5.66 -2.64 11.07
N PRO A 67 -6.69 -2.84 10.24
CA PRO A 67 -7.21 -4.18 10.03
C PRO A 67 -6.27 -5.08 9.23
N LEU A 68 -5.50 -4.52 8.29
CA LEU A 68 -4.50 -5.25 7.51
C LEU A 68 -3.38 -5.75 8.42
N VAL A 69 -2.85 -4.85 9.27
CA VAL A 69 -1.77 -5.16 10.20
C VAL A 69 -2.19 -6.23 11.21
N LEU A 70 -3.41 -6.15 11.74
CA LEU A 70 -3.88 -7.07 12.78
C LEU A 70 -4.37 -8.42 12.24
N ALA A 71 -4.76 -8.49 10.96
CA ALA A 71 -5.12 -9.75 10.33
C ALA A 71 -3.94 -10.74 10.28
N ARG A 72 -2.71 -10.24 10.15
CA ARG A 72 -1.47 -11.02 10.08
C ARG A 72 -0.34 -10.33 10.86
N LYS A 73 -0.61 -10.07 12.14
CA LYS A 73 0.36 -9.43 13.04
C LYS A 73 1.71 -10.17 13.05
N ASP A 74 1.68 -11.51 12.97
CA ASP A 74 2.85 -12.39 12.85
C ASP A 74 3.78 -12.00 11.70
N VAL A 75 3.22 -11.63 10.54
CA VAL A 75 4.00 -11.22 9.36
C VAL A 75 4.64 -9.87 9.60
N PHE A 76 3.88 -8.91 10.14
CA PHE A 76 4.36 -7.55 10.33
C PHE A 76 5.33 -7.39 11.51
N GLU A 77 5.30 -8.27 12.52
CA GLU A 77 6.35 -8.35 13.54
C GLU A 77 7.73 -8.56 12.92
N VAL A 78 7.79 -9.32 11.82
CA VAL A 78 9.02 -9.59 11.09
C VAL A 78 9.28 -8.52 10.03
N ALA A 79 8.25 -8.13 9.27
CA ALA A 79 8.37 -7.23 8.14
C ALA A 79 8.43 -5.73 8.52
N ALA A 80 8.21 -5.34 9.79
CA ALA A 80 8.17 -3.93 10.20
C ALA A 80 9.40 -3.15 9.75
N ARG A 81 10.60 -3.72 9.89
CA ARG A 81 11.86 -3.08 9.46
C ARG A 81 11.88 -2.84 7.95
N TRP A 82 11.33 -3.74 7.16
CA TRP A 82 11.26 -3.62 5.71
C TRP A 82 10.43 -2.40 5.28
N LEU A 83 9.34 -2.12 5.99
CA LEU A 83 8.48 -0.98 5.73
C LEU A 83 9.06 0.33 6.29
N LEU A 84 9.62 0.32 7.50
CA LEU A 84 10.07 1.54 8.20
C LEU A 84 11.37 2.13 7.67
N VAL A 85 12.33 1.30 7.26
CA VAL A 85 13.66 1.75 6.83
C VAL A 85 13.58 2.65 5.58
N PRO A 86 12.91 2.23 4.48
CA PRO A 86 12.80 3.06 3.28
C PRO A 86 11.65 4.08 3.32
N ALA A 87 10.81 4.04 4.36
CA ALA A 87 9.64 4.90 4.49
C ALA A 87 9.99 6.39 4.50
N GLN A 88 9.23 7.15 3.71
CA GLN A 88 9.21 8.62 3.78
C GLN A 88 8.65 9.09 5.13
N PRO A 89 8.93 10.33 5.57
CA PRO A 89 8.48 10.83 6.88
C PRO A 89 6.99 10.60 7.19
N TRP A 90 6.10 10.75 6.20
CA TRP A 90 4.68 10.51 6.41
C TRP A 90 4.33 9.03 6.56
N GLU A 91 4.92 8.16 5.74
CA GLU A 91 4.74 6.70 5.81
C GLU A 91 5.25 6.19 7.14
N ARG A 92 6.44 6.64 7.54
CA ARG A 92 7.09 6.25 8.79
C ARG A 92 6.23 6.63 9.98
N LEU A 93 5.72 7.86 10.03
CA LEU A 93 4.82 8.31 11.09
C LEU A 93 3.59 7.40 11.19
N VAL A 94 2.92 7.12 10.06
CA VAL A 94 1.73 6.25 10.05
C VAL A 94 2.07 4.83 10.50
N LEU A 95 3.14 4.23 9.97
CA LEU A 95 3.57 2.87 10.30
C LEU A 95 3.96 2.75 11.78
N GLU A 96 4.71 3.70 12.32
CA GLU A 96 5.09 3.73 13.74
C GLU A 96 3.87 3.78 14.65
N GLU A 97 2.91 4.66 14.38
CA GLU A 97 1.67 4.77 15.18
C GLU A 97 0.85 3.47 15.12
N VAL A 98 0.66 2.91 13.91
CA VAL A 98 -0.11 1.67 13.73
C VAL A 98 0.59 0.48 14.38
N PHE A 99 1.91 0.35 14.21
CA PHE A 99 2.67 -0.75 14.79
C PHE A 99 2.81 -0.65 16.30
N ALA A 100 3.01 0.54 16.87
CA ALA A 100 3.01 0.74 18.32
C ALA A 100 1.63 0.40 18.92
N ALA A 101 0.55 0.94 18.34
CA ALA A 101 -0.81 0.68 18.82
C ALA A 101 -1.22 -0.80 18.66
N SER A 102 -0.66 -1.51 17.68
CA SER A 102 -0.85 -2.95 17.46
C SER A 102 0.05 -3.83 18.34
N GLY A 103 0.98 -3.23 19.11
CA GLY A 103 1.96 -3.93 19.94
C GLY A 103 3.01 -4.71 19.13
N ILE A 104 3.38 -4.21 17.95
CA ILE A 104 4.50 -4.69 17.12
C ILE A 104 5.78 -3.94 17.50
N LEU A 105 5.68 -2.62 17.69
CA LEU A 105 6.77 -1.79 18.22
C LEU A 105 6.55 -1.51 19.71
N GLY A 106 7.64 -1.27 20.43
CA GLY A 106 7.59 -0.77 21.80
C GLY A 106 7.08 0.67 21.86
N ASP A 107 6.52 1.04 23.01
CA ASP A 107 6.01 2.40 23.23
C ASP A 107 7.11 3.30 23.80
N GLU A 108 8.03 3.73 22.92
CA GLU A 108 9.15 4.59 23.30
C GLU A 108 8.81 6.09 23.26
N ASP A 109 7.78 6.49 22.49
CA ASP A 109 7.34 7.88 22.41
C ASP A 109 6.19 8.17 23.38
N SER A 110 6.30 9.28 24.12
CA SER A 110 5.22 9.76 24.98
C SER A 110 4.04 10.39 24.23
N LEU A 111 4.23 10.76 22.95
CA LEU A 111 3.20 11.40 22.13
C LEU A 111 2.67 10.43 21.06
N ARG A 112 1.42 9.99 21.26
CA ARG A 112 0.69 9.08 20.35
C ARG A 112 -0.65 9.70 19.96
N TRP A 113 -1.07 9.45 18.72
CA TRP A 113 -2.39 9.86 18.21
C TRP A 113 -3.35 8.69 18.05
N LEU A 114 -2.84 7.47 18.15
CA LEU A 114 -3.58 6.22 18.11
C LEU A 114 -3.12 5.30 19.26
N THR A 115 -4.07 4.72 19.99
CA THR A 115 -3.77 3.91 21.18
C THR A 115 -4.21 2.44 21.02
N PRO A 116 -3.56 1.51 21.75
CA PRO A 116 -4.01 0.11 21.78
C PRO A 116 -5.46 -0.07 22.26
N ALA A 117 -5.92 0.78 23.18
CA ALA A 117 -7.28 0.74 23.73
C ALA A 117 -8.33 1.05 22.65
N GLU A 118 -8.08 2.06 21.82
CA GLU A 118 -8.96 2.46 20.72
C GLU A 118 -9.03 1.37 19.65
N ILE A 119 -7.88 0.79 19.27
CA ILE A 119 -7.82 -0.35 18.36
C ILE A 119 -8.67 -1.50 18.90
N LYS A 120 -8.48 -1.87 20.18
CA LYS A 120 -9.24 -2.94 20.83
C LYS A 120 -10.74 -2.65 20.86
N GLN A 121 -11.13 -1.41 21.10
CA GLN A 121 -12.54 -0.99 21.13
C GLN A 121 -13.20 -1.17 19.76
N VAL A 122 -12.55 -0.71 18.69
CA VAL A 122 -13.06 -0.86 17.31
C VAL A 122 -13.22 -2.34 16.94
N LEU A 123 -12.24 -3.17 17.34
CA LEU A 123 -12.15 -4.59 16.97
C LEU A 123 -12.93 -5.56 17.84
N SER A 124 -13.34 -5.15 19.06
CA SER A 124 -14.22 -5.93 19.94
C SER A 124 -15.61 -6.20 19.34
N THR A 125 -15.91 -5.55 18.21
CA THR A 125 -17.09 -5.78 17.39
C THR A 125 -16.85 -6.97 16.44
N GLU A 126 -17.14 -8.20 16.88
CA GLU A 126 -17.05 -9.47 16.10
C GLU A 126 -15.86 -9.54 15.12
N TYR A 127 -14.67 -9.76 15.67
CA TYR A 127 -13.36 -9.88 15.00
C TYR A 127 -13.25 -11.02 13.95
N SER A 128 -14.28 -11.86 13.77
CA SER A 128 -14.15 -13.09 12.99
C SER A 128 -14.23 -12.93 11.46
N VAL A 129 -14.15 -11.71 10.91
CA VAL A 129 -14.30 -11.45 9.45
C VAL A 129 -13.03 -10.89 8.80
N LEU A 130 -11.88 -10.92 9.48
CA LEU A 130 -10.60 -10.42 8.96
C LEU A 130 -9.91 -11.33 7.92
N SER A 131 -10.66 -12.17 7.21
CA SER A 131 -10.18 -12.80 5.97
C SER A 131 -10.44 -11.94 4.72
N THR A 132 -11.01 -10.74 4.88
CA THR A 132 -11.52 -9.97 3.75
C THR A 132 -10.45 -9.02 3.22
N THR A 133 -9.83 -9.43 2.13
CA THR A 133 -9.07 -8.60 1.17
C THR A 133 -9.82 -7.30 0.76
N HIS A 134 -11.10 -7.17 1.12
CA HIS A 134 -11.99 -6.04 0.84
C HIS A 134 -12.35 -5.18 2.07
N LEU A 135 -11.84 -5.44 3.28
CA LEU A 135 -12.17 -4.60 4.45
C LEU A 135 -11.73 -3.16 4.23
N PHE A 136 -10.54 -2.98 3.66
CA PHE A 136 -10.02 -1.67 3.26
C PHE A 136 -10.93 -1.00 2.21
N GLU A 137 -11.34 -1.73 1.18
CA GLU A 137 -12.23 -1.22 0.11
C GLU A 137 -13.59 -0.78 0.65
N ASN A 138 -14.15 -1.56 1.59
CA ASN A 138 -15.41 -1.22 2.24
C ASN A 138 -15.27 -0.02 3.19
N PHE A 139 -14.14 0.09 3.90
CA PHE A 139 -13.82 1.26 4.72
C PHE A 139 -13.72 2.53 3.85
N LEU A 140 -12.98 2.46 2.74
CA LEU A 140 -12.89 3.58 1.80
C LEU A 140 -14.26 3.92 1.18
N ALA A 141 -15.06 2.92 0.81
CA ALA A 141 -16.36 3.14 0.18
C ALA A 141 -17.36 3.89 1.08
N GLU A 142 -17.36 3.61 2.40
CA GLU A 142 -18.24 4.28 3.36
C GLU A 142 -17.73 5.68 3.73
N HIS A 143 -16.41 5.84 3.92
CA HIS A 143 -15.81 7.12 4.36
C HIS A 143 -15.70 8.15 3.22
N HIS A 144 -15.36 7.75 2.00
CA HIS A 144 -15.18 8.65 0.85
C HIS A 144 -16.48 8.89 0.05
N ARG A 145 -17.65 8.95 0.70
CA ARG A 145 -18.91 9.27 0.01
C ARG A 145 -18.93 10.69 -0.57
N LEU A 146 -18.07 11.59 -0.06
CA LEU A 146 -17.84 12.95 -0.58
C LEU A 146 -16.78 13.00 -1.70
N HIS A 147 -15.77 12.12 -1.67
CA HIS A 147 -14.69 12.10 -2.68
C HIS A 147 -14.95 11.16 -3.86
N ARG A 148 -15.83 10.15 -3.76
CA ARG A 148 -16.18 9.27 -4.89
C ARG A 148 -16.70 10.01 -6.14
N LYS A 149 -17.35 11.16 -5.96
CA LYS A 149 -17.81 12.01 -7.09
C LYS A 149 -16.72 12.91 -7.68
N ARG A 150 -15.60 13.13 -7.00
CA ARG A 150 -14.51 14.04 -7.44
C ARG A 150 -13.16 13.34 -7.69
N GLY A 151 -12.91 12.17 -7.09
CA GLY A 151 -11.63 11.46 -7.12
C GLY A 151 -11.61 10.11 -7.84
N GLY A 152 -12.75 9.64 -8.39
CA GLY A 152 -12.76 8.51 -9.33
C GLY A 152 -12.23 7.17 -8.78
N VAL A 153 -12.34 6.88 -7.48
CA VAL A 153 -11.89 5.61 -6.89
C VAL A 153 -12.88 4.51 -7.27
N PHE A 154 -12.46 3.62 -8.17
CA PHE A 154 -13.25 2.46 -8.62
C PHE A 154 -12.58 1.16 -8.21
N TYR A 155 -13.37 0.27 -7.63
CA TYR A 155 -12.92 -1.08 -7.32
C TYR A 155 -12.90 -1.92 -8.60
N THR A 156 -11.74 -2.50 -8.93
CA THR A 156 -11.59 -3.45 -10.03
C THR A 156 -11.97 -4.85 -9.54
N PRO A 157 -12.98 -5.51 -10.14
CA PRO A 157 -13.36 -6.87 -9.75
C PRO A 157 -12.18 -7.85 -9.86
N PRO A 158 -12.00 -8.80 -8.91
CA PRO A 158 -10.87 -9.72 -8.92
C PRO A 158 -10.78 -10.56 -10.19
N GLU A 159 -11.93 -10.91 -10.78
CA GLU A 159 -12.02 -11.66 -12.03
C GLU A 159 -11.43 -10.86 -13.19
N LEU A 160 -11.65 -9.54 -13.21
CA LEU A 160 -11.11 -8.66 -14.24
C LEU A 160 -9.60 -8.48 -14.09
N VAL A 161 -9.12 -8.32 -12.85
CA VAL A 161 -7.69 -8.27 -12.54
C VAL A 161 -6.99 -9.55 -13.02
N GLN A 162 -7.52 -10.71 -12.63
CA GLN A 162 -6.98 -12.02 -12.99
C GLN A 162 -6.97 -12.25 -14.50
N PHE A 163 -8.09 -11.95 -15.16
CA PHE A 163 -8.18 -12.03 -16.62
C PHE A 163 -7.09 -11.19 -17.29
N THR A 164 -6.95 -9.94 -16.86
CA THR A 164 -5.99 -8.98 -17.44
C THR A 164 -4.55 -9.46 -17.24
N CYS A 165 -4.16 -9.80 -16.01
CA CYS A 165 -2.80 -10.26 -15.72
C CYS A 165 -2.43 -11.53 -16.48
N ARG A 166 -3.35 -12.51 -16.58
CA ARG A 166 -3.12 -13.74 -17.34
C ARG A 166 -3.03 -13.47 -18.84
N ARG A 167 -3.89 -12.60 -19.38
CA ARG A 167 -3.84 -12.24 -20.79
C ARG A 167 -2.52 -11.57 -21.13
N VAL A 168 -2.09 -10.57 -20.35
CA VAL A 168 -0.78 -9.93 -20.54
C VAL A 168 0.36 -10.95 -20.43
N HIS A 169 0.33 -11.84 -19.43
CA HIS A 169 1.33 -12.89 -19.30
C HIS A 169 1.41 -13.80 -20.54
N GLN A 170 0.26 -14.18 -21.11
CA GLN A 170 0.18 -14.99 -22.32
C GLN A 170 0.71 -14.22 -23.55
N ASP A 171 0.32 -12.96 -23.71
CA ASP A 171 0.75 -12.12 -24.83
C ASP A 171 2.27 -11.90 -24.80
N LEU A 172 2.87 -11.70 -23.63
CA LEU A 172 4.33 -11.62 -23.46
C LEU A 172 5.04 -12.90 -23.95
N ARG A 173 4.44 -14.08 -23.76
CA ARG A 173 5.00 -15.36 -24.19
C ARG A 173 4.82 -15.59 -25.70
N GLU A 174 3.61 -15.36 -26.20
CA GLU A 174 3.22 -15.69 -27.57
C GLU A 174 3.67 -14.65 -28.60
N GLU A 175 3.57 -13.36 -28.26
CA GLU A 175 3.84 -12.26 -29.19
C GLU A 175 5.24 -11.66 -29.01
N PHE A 176 5.78 -11.68 -27.80
CA PHE A 176 7.08 -11.05 -27.47
C PHE A 176 8.21 -12.05 -27.18
N GLY A 177 7.92 -13.35 -27.17
CA GLY A 177 8.92 -14.42 -26.99
C GLY A 177 9.53 -14.50 -25.59
N LEU A 178 8.96 -13.78 -24.61
CA LEU A 178 9.39 -13.81 -23.20
C LEU A 178 8.84 -15.07 -22.53
N GLN A 179 9.67 -16.12 -22.48
CA GLN A 179 9.23 -17.47 -22.11
C GLN A 179 8.59 -17.55 -20.71
N ARG A 180 9.02 -16.69 -19.77
CA ARG A 180 8.45 -16.63 -18.41
C ARG A 180 7.42 -15.51 -18.24
N GLY A 181 7.04 -14.84 -19.34
CA GLY A 181 6.03 -13.78 -19.37
C GLY A 181 6.33 -12.68 -18.36
N LEU A 182 5.36 -12.37 -17.50
CA LEU A 182 5.48 -11.35 -16.45
C LEU A 182 6.73 -11.51 -15.55
N ALA A 183 7.27 -12.72 -15.38
CA ALA A 183 8.42 -12.96 -14.51
C ALA A 183 9.76 -12.46 -15.08
N GLU A 184 9.78 -11.98 -16.33
CA GLU A 184 10.96 -11.43 -17.02
C GLU A 184 10.80 -9.94 -17.35
N THR A 185 9.81 -9.26 -16.72
CA THR A 185 9.42 -7.89 -17.08
C THR A 185 9.42 -6.94 -15.89
N THR A 186 9.59 -5.65 -16.19
CA THR A 186 9.24 -4.57 -15.27
C THR A 186 7.75 -4.25 -15.39
N ILE A 187 7.04 -4.31 -14.26
CA ILE A 187 5.62 -4.02 -14.13
C ILE A 187 5.45 -2.67 -13.45
N LEU A 188 4.65 -1.78 -14.05
CA LEU A 188 4.28 -0.49 -13.50
C LEU A 188 2.76 -0.35 -13.49
N ASP A 189 2.19 -0.11 -12.31
CA ASP A 189 0.79 0.32 -12.16
C ASP A 189 0.74 1.83 -11.82
N PRO A 190 0.39 2.72 -12.77
CA PRO A 190 0.40 4.16 -12.56
C PRO A 190 -0.74 4.69 -11.69
N ALA A 191 -1.70 3.84 -11.32
CA ALA A 191 -2.84 4.17 -10.46
C ALA A 191 -3.17 2.96 -9.59
N ALA A 192 -2.21 2.58 -8.76
CA ALA A 192 -2.15 1.29 -8.10
C ALA A 192 -3.34 1.02 -7.17
N GLY A 193 -3.99 2.05 -6.64
CA GLY A 193 -5.01 1.91 -5.61
C GLY A 193 -4.45 1.10 -4.45
N THR A 194 -5.10 -0.01 -4.12
CA THR A 194 -4.65 -0.98 -3.10
C THR A 194 -3.72 -2.06 -3.62
N GLY A 195 -3.22 -1.91 -4.84
CA GLY A 195 -2.26 -2.79 -5.50
C GLY A 195 -2.89 -3.94 -6.27
N ALA A 196 -4.18 -3.88 -6.62
CA ALA A 196 -4.91 -5.02 -7.18
C ALA A 196 -4.18 -5.71 -8.36
N PHE A 197 -3.70 -4.96 -9.36
CA PHE A 197 -2.95 -5.53 -10.48
C PHE A 197 -1.54 -6.01 -10.09
N LEU A 198 -0.86 -5.33 -9.17
CA LEU A 198 0.44 -5.79 -8.66
C LEU A 198 0.32 -7.13 -7.92
N LEU A 199 -0.72 -7.28 -7.08
CA LEU A 199 -1.04 -8.53 -6.38
C LEU A 199 -1.42 -9.65 -7.37
N GLY A 200 -2.20 -9.32 -8.40
CA GLY A 200 -2.55 -10.23 -9.48
C GLY A 200 -1.34 -10.69 -10.29
N ALA A 201 -0.39 -9.80 -10.57
CA ALA A 201 0.86 -10.14 -11.25
C ALA A 201 1.74 -11.08 -10.40
N ILE A 202 1.89 -10.80 -9.10
CA ILE A 202 2.60 -11.72 -8.17
C ILE A 202 1.95 -13.10 -8.20
N GLU A 203 0.62 -13.18 -8.21
CA GLU A 203 -0.10 -14.45 -8.25
C GLU A 203 0.14 -15.24 -9.54
N VAL A 204 0.06 -14.59 -10.70
CA VAL A 204 0.33 -15.22 -11.99
C VAL A 204 1.78 -15.70 -12.06
N ILE A 205 2.74 -14.87 -11.65
CA ILE A 205 4.16 -15.22 -11.61
C ILE A 205 4.38 -16.43 -10.71
N ARG A 206 3.80 -16.44 -9.50
CA ARG A 206 3.96 -17.53 -8.54
C ARG A 206 3.34 -18.84 -9.04
N ALA A 207 2.18 -18.77 -9.69
CA ALA A 207 1.46 -19.95 -10.18
C ALA A 207 2.24 -20.73 -11.26
N GLU A 208 2.96 -20.01 -12.13
CA GLU A 208 3.79 -20.59 -13.20
C GLU A 208 5.26 -20.74 -12.80
N PHE A 209 5.62 -20.42 -11.54
CA PHE A 209 7.01 -20.45 -11.09
C PHE A 209 7.52 -21.89 -10.99
N ASN A 210 8.67 -22.17 -11.60
CA ASN A 210 9.29 -23.48 -11.57
C ASN A 210 9.60 -23.92 -10.12
N PRO A 211 9.01 -25.03 -9.62
CA PRO A 211 9.24 -25.48 -8.24
C PRO A 211 10.69 -25.87 -7.93
N ALA A 212 11.51 -26.14 -8.95
CA ALA A 212 12.94 -26.41 -8.78
C ALA A 212 13.78 -25.13 -8.57
N GLU A 213 13.23 -23.95 -8.86
CA GLU A 213 13.90 -22.66 -8.66
C GLU A 213 13.66 -22.10 -7.26
N ASN A 214 14.59 -21.27 -6.79
CA ASN A 214 14.47 -20.62 -5.49
C ASN A 214 13.59 -19.36 -5.57
N TRP A 215 12.33 -19.50 -5.14
CA TRP A 215 11.36 -18.40 -5.07
C TRP A 215 11.88 -17.20 -4.27
N ASN A 216 12.49 -17.44 -3.10
CA ASN A 216 12.99 -16.39 -2.23
C ASN A 216 14.09 -15.57 -2.91
N GLN A 217 15.01 -16.25 -3.57
CA GLN A 217 16.06 -15.60 -4.34
C GLN A 217 15.50 -14.76 -5.48
N TYR A 218 14.54 -15.30 -6.24
CA TYR A 218 13.90 -14.57 -7.32
C TYR A 218 13.17 -13.31 -6.83
N VAL A 219 12.41 -13.41 -5.73
CA VAL A 219 11.69 -12.25 -5.18
C VAL A 219 12.67 -11.15 -4.74
N ALA A 220 13.68 -11.53 -3.96
CA ALA A 220 14.64 -10.59 -3.40
C ALA A 220 15.54 -9.91 -4.46
N GLN A 221 15.95 -10.66 -5.49
CA GLN A 221 16.90 -10.18 -6.50
C GLN A 221 16.24 -9.58 -7.73
N HIS A 222 14.98 -9.95 -8.03
CA HIS A 222 14.31 -9.55 -9.26
C HIS A 222 12.93 -8.93 -9.03
N LEU A 223 11.97 -9.65 -8.46
CA LEU A 223 10.58 -9.20 -8.43
C LEU A 223 10.42 -7.83 -7.75
N LEU A 224 11.05 -7.63 -6.59
CA LEU A 224 10.91 -6.38 -5.83
C LEU A 224 11.54 -5.16 -6.50
N SER A 225 12.56 -5.36 -7.34
CA SER A 225 13.16 -4.27 -8.11
C SER A 225 12.41 -3.95 -9.41
N HIS A 226 11.51 -4.84 -9.84
CA HIS A 226 10.78 -4.75 -11.11
C HIS A 226 9.27 -4.58 -10.95
N LEU A 227 8.75 -4.49 -9.72
CA LEU A 227 7.32 -4.31 -9.43
C LEU A 227 7.07 -2.91 -8.85
N HIS A 228 6.48 -2.02 -9.66
CA HIS A 228 6.31 -0.60 -9.34
C HIS A 228 4.83 -0.19 -9.31
N GLY A 229 4.49 0.72 -8.41
CA GLY A 229 3.17 1.34 -8.36
C GLY A 229 3.24 2.82 -8.01
N ILE A 230 2.30 3.60 -8.52
CA ILE A 230 2.05 4.99 -8.11
C ILE A 230 0.61 5.10 -7.67
N GLU A 231 0.38 5.73 -6.53
CA GLU A 231 -0.97 6.01 -6.05
C GLU A 231 -1.04 7.42 -5.48
N ILE A 232 -2.15 8.13 -5.71
CA ILE A 232 -2.33 9.53 -5.30
C ILE A 232 -2.97 9.66 -3.91
N ILE A 233 -3.64 8.60 -3.42
CA ILE A 233 -4.31 8.56 -2.13
C ILE A 233 -3.38 7.90 -1.09
N PRO A 234 -2.91 8.63 -0.05
CA PRO A 234 -1.96 8.11 0.94
C PRO A 234 -2.41 6.79 1.60
N ALA A 235 -3.67 6.69 1.98
CA ALA A 235 -4.22 5.47 2.58
C ALA A 235 -4.18 4.26 1.63
N ALA A 236 -4.49 4.47 0.34
CA ALA A 236 -4.47 3.40 -0.66
C ALA A 236 -3.04 2.98 -0.99
N CYS A 237 -2.13 3.95 -1.14
CA CYS A 237 -0.70 3.71 -1.32
C CYS A 237 -0.14 2.82 -0.20
N LEU A 238 -0.41 3.18 1.06
CA LEU A 238 0.07 2.39 2.19
C LEU A 238 -0.58 0.99 2.24
N ALA A 239 -1.88 0.89 1.95
CA ALA A 239 -2.55 -0.40 1.87
C ALA A 239 -1.99 -1.31 0.77
N ALA A 240 -1.61 -0.75 -0.39
CA ALA A 240 -0.92 -1.51 -1.43
C ALA A 240 0.42 -2.07 -0.94
N GLN A 241 1.21 -1.26 -0.22
CA GLN A 241 2.46 -1.73 0.37
C GLN A 241 2.24 -2.89 1.35
N LEU A 242 1.29 -2.73 2.29
CA LEU A 242 0.94 -3.76 3.27
C LEU A 242 0.41 -5.03 2.59
N ASN A 243 -0.48 -4.90 1.60
CA ASN A 243 -1.02 -6.04 0.85
C ASN A 243 0.05 -6.81 0.09
N ILE A 244 1.07 -6.13 -0.47
CA ILE A 244 2.18 -6.80 -1.15
C ILE A 244 2.99 -7.63 -0.14
N VAL A 245 3.28 -7.08 1.05
CA VAL A 245 3.97 -7.84 2.12
C VAL A 245 3.18 -9.10 2.46
N LEU A 246 1.87 -8.98 2.66
CA LEU A 246 0.99 -10.12 2.95
C LEU A 246 0.98 -11.14 1.82
N LYS A 247 0.81 -10.69 0.58
CA LYS A 247 0.79 -11.55 -0.60
C LYS A 247 2.08 -12.33 -0.77
N LEU A 248 3.23 -11.68 -0.55
CA LEU A 248 4.53 -12.33 -0.61
C LEU A 248 4.67 -13.38 0.50
N ALA A 249 4.28 -13.05 1.74
CA ALA A 249 4.26 -14.03 2.83
C ALA A 249 3.40 -15.27 2.46
N ASP A 250 2.22 -15.06 1.89
CA ASP A 250 1.32 -16.14 1.44
C ASP A 250 1.89 -16.98 0.30
N THR A 251 2.81 -16.43 -0.50
CA THR A 251 3.53 -17.21 -1.53
C THR A 251 4.65 -18.10 -0.99
N GLY A 252 4.98 -17.97 0.30
CA GLY A 252 6.12 -18.62 0.95
C GLY A 252 7.42 -17.81 0.87
N PHE A 253 7.35 -16.50 0.58
CA PHE A 253 8.50 -15.62 0.70
C PHE A 253 8.84 -15.37 2.18
N ASP A 254 10.11 -15.51 2.50
CA ASP A 254 10.70 -15.21 3.80
C ASP A 254 10.89 -13.70 3.94
N VAL A 255 9.92 -13.08 4.59
CA VAL A 255 9.90 -11.63 4.85
C VAL A 255 10.99 -11.16 5.83
N GLN A 256 11.85 -12.05 6.35
CA GLN A 256 13.09 -11.67 7.02
C GLN A 256 14.16 -11.16 6.04
N GLN A 257 14.08 -11.55 4.76
CA GLN A 257 15.02 -11.12 3.72
C GLN A 257 14.64 -9.73 3.20
N PRO A 258 15.46 -8.69 3.47
CA PRO A 258 15.05 -7.31 3.22
C PRO A 258 15.00 -6.98 1.73
N GLY A 259 14.00 -6.20 1.31
CA GLY A 259 13.95 -5.58 -0.02
C GLY A 259 13.44 -4.14 0.05
N ARG A 260 12.78 -3.64 -1.00
CA ARG A 260 11.97 -2.40 -0.93
C ARG A 260 10.67 -2.64 -1.70
N ILE A 261 9.52 -2.31 -1.11
CA ILE A 261 8.27 -2.22 -1.86
C ILE A 261 8.27 -0.90 -2.63
N ARG A 262 8.16 -0.95 -3.95
CA ARG A 262 8.22 0.23 -4.84
C ARG A 262 6.82 0.72 -5.25
N VAL A 263 5.91 0.80 -4.28
CA VAL A 263 4.63 1.52 -4.45
C VAL A 263 4.77 2.87 -3.76
N GLU A 264 4.72 3.95 -4.52
CA GLU A 264 5.05 5.29 -4.06
C GLU A 264 3.84 6.23 -4.15
N LEU A 265 3.73 7.14 -3.17
CA LEU A 265 2.74 8.20 -3.23
C LEU A 265 3.17 9.22 -4.29
N GLY A 266 2.30 9.51 -5.24
CA GLY A 266 2.60 10.44 -6.30
C GLY A 266 1.40 10.77 -7.18
N ASN A 267 1.55 11.84 -7.95
CA ASN A 267 0.63 12.16 -9.04
C ASN A 267 1.28 11.78 -10.37
N THR A 268 0.81 10.69 -10.98
CA THR A 268 1.36 10.20 -12.25
C THR A 268 1.18 11.16 -13.43
N LEU A 269 0.28 12.15 -13.29
CA LEU A 269 0.04 13.20 -14.28
C LEU A 269 0.81 14.50 -13.99
N ALA A 270 1.63 14.55 -12.94
CA ALA A 270 2.49 15.71 -12.68
C ALA A 270 3.55 15.85 -13.77
N ASP A 271 3.96 17.09 -14.06
CA ASP A 271 4.95 17.38 -15.09
C ASP A 271 6.29 16.65 -14.80
N GLY A 272 6.91 16.08 -15.83
CA GLY A 272 8.06 15.17 -15.71
C GLY A 272 9.33 15.75 -15.06
N ALA A 273 9.40 17.08 -14.87
CA ALA A 273 10.47 17.73 -14.12
C ALA A 273 10.43 17.43 -12.61
N ASP A 274 9.26 17.01 -12.09
CA ASP A 274 9.04 16.65 -10.69
C ASP A 274 8.90 15.13 -10.47
N SER A 275 9.14 14.32 -11.52
CA SER A 275 9.04 12.86 -11.44
C SER A 275 10.15 12.28 -10.57
N ARG A 276 9.78 11.67 -9.44
CA ARG A 276 10.72 11.00 -8.51
C ARG A 276 11.03 9.55 -8.89
N LEU A 277 10.27 8.98 -9.82
CA LEU A 277 10.46 7.60 -10.27
C LEU A 277 11.46 7.54 -11.42
N GLU A 278 12.72 7.33 -11.08
CA GLU A 278 13.72 6.87 -12.04
C GLU A 278 13.65 5.35 -12.17
N ILE A 279 13.02 4.85 -13.24
CA ILE A 279 13.14 3.45 -13.66
C ILE A 279 14.42 3.37 -14.50
N SER A 280 15.57 3.28 -13.83
CA SER A 280 16.91 3.28 -14.44
C SER A 280 17.16 2.13 -15.42
N ASP A 281 16.32 1.10 -15.40
CA ASP A 281 16.48 -0.11 -16.21
C ASP A 281 15.68 -0.07 -17.53
N LEU A 282 14.87 0.95 -17.77
CA LEU A 282 14.25 1.18 -19.09
C LEU A 282 15.26 1.84 -20.03
N LYS A 283 16.19 1.04 -20.57
CA LYS A 283 16.93 1.44 -21.77
C LYS A 283 15.94 1.54 -22.94
N LEU A 284 15.37 2.73 -23.14
CA LEU A 284 14.53 3.08 -24.28
C LEU A 284 15.16 2.72 -25.65
N SER A 285 16.50 2.59 -25.70
CA SER A 285 17.24 2.11 -26.87
C SER A 285 16.96 0.65 -27.27
N GLN A 286 16.26 -0.14 -26.45
CA GLN A 286 15.88 -1.52 -26.79
C GLN A 286 14.46 -1.62 -27.39
N ILE A 287 13.61 -0.60 -27.21
CA ILE A 287 12.23 -0.60 -27.72
C ILE A 287 12.20 -0.28 -29.24
N SER A 288 13.23 0.38 -29.78
CA SER A 288 13.34 0.70 -31.20
C SER A 288 13.56 -0.52 -32.12
N ASN A 289 13.85 -1.69 -31.57
CA ASN A 289 14.09 -2.92 -32.35
C ASN A 289 12.89 -3.90 -32.38
N LEU A 290 11.74 -3.54 -31.79
CA LEU A 290 10.53 -4.38 -31.79
C LEU A 290 9.54 -4.04 -32.92
N LYS A 291 9.94 -3.17 -33.87
CA LYS A 291 9.22 -2.96 -35.13
C LYS A 291 10.19 -3.01 -36.31
N SER A 292 10.57 -4.22 -36.70
CA SER A 292 11.03 -4.55 -38.05
C SER A 292 10.71 -6.00 -38.36
#